data_AF-A0A522FCB1-F1
#
_entry.id   AF-A0A522FCB1-F1
#
_cell.length_a   1.000
_cell.length_b   1.000
_cell.length_c   1.000
_cell.angle_alpha   90.00
_cell.angle_beta   90.00
_cell.angle_gamma   90.00
#
_symmetry.space_group_name_H-M   'P 1'
#
loop_
_entity.id
_entity.type
_entity.pdbx_description
1 polymer ?
#
loop_
_entity_poly.entity_id
_entity_poly.type
_entity_poly.pdbx_seq_one_letter_code
_entity_poly.pdbx_strand_id
1 'polypeptide(L)'
;MTATTALLAATLLVMAFADPGTTHVVYAGDFSVAMLVQTVHLLSTGLWAGVVVFTAWPLRRQFVATQQGATQHSTRLSRVAALSFLVAIGTGIANAYRGLGGSLAPLTTGLWGWVLCVKVLAVTCVVAISAINRLFNKKRVHDADPGALSVFVRWLAAEACLMIFVIILASVLGHSMPAAVG
;
A
#
# COMPACT_ATOMS: atom_id res chain seq x y z
N MET A 1 -3.90 6.46 23.84
CA MET A 1 -4.15 5.16 23.17
C MET A 1 -4.98 4.31 24.11
N THR A 2 -6.04 3.64 23.63
CA THR A 2 -6.79 2.69 24.44
C THR A 2 -6.09 1.32 24.43
N ALA A 3 -6.30 0.48 25.44
CA ALA A 3 -5.67 -0.84 25.52
C ALA A 3 -5.87 -1.70 24.25
N THR A 4 -7.06 -1.62 23.65
CA THR A 4 -7.41 -2.29 22.39
C THR A 4 -6.56 -1.80 21.21
N THR A 5 -6.33 -0.48 21.10
CA THR A 5 -5.48 0.08 20.03
C THR A 5 -4.02 -0.32 20.18
N ALA A 6 -3.52 -0.45 21.41
CA ALA A 6 -2.17 -0.91 21.67
C ALA A 6 -2.02 -2.40 21.33
N LEU A 7 -3.01 -3.23 21.68
CA LEU A 7 -3.02 -4.65 21.36
C LEU A 7 -3.05 -4.89 19.84
N LEU A 8 -3.92 -4.18 19.10
CA LEU A 8 -3.98 -4.28 17.65
C LEU A 8 -2.67 -3.86 16.99
N ALA A 9 -2.07 -2.75 17.44
CA ALA A 9 -0.79 -2.30 16.92
C ALA A 9 0.32 -3.32 17.19
N ALA A 10 0.35 -3.90 18.40
CA ALA A 10 1.31 -4.95 18.75
C ALA A 10 1.11 -6.21 17.88
N THR A 11 -0.12 -6.65 17.67
CA THR A 11 -0.41 -7.81 16.80
C THR A 11 0.03 -7.55 15.36
N LEU A 12 -0.29 -6.38 14.80
CA LEU A 12 0.14 -6.01 13.44
C LEU A 12 1.67 -5.97 13.33
N LEU A 13 2.34 -5.48 14.36
CA LEU A 13 3.80 -5.44 14.42
C LEU A 13 4.41 -6.84 14.47
N VAL A 14 3.86 -7.74 15.29
CA VAL A 14 4.29 -9.13 15.39
C VAL A 14 4.07 -9.87 14.06
N MET A 15 2.89 -9.71 13.45
CA MET A 15 2.58 -10.33 12.14
C MET A 15 3.52 -9.83 11.04
N ALA A 16 3.79 -8.52 11.00
CA ALA A 16 4.70 -7.94 10.02
C ALA A 16 6.16 -8.37 10.21
N PHE A 17 6.56 -8.72 11.44
CA PHE A 17 7.88 -9.24 11.74
C PHE A 17 7.99 -10.75 11.46
N ALA A 18 6.93 -11.51 11.71
CA ALA A 18 6.90 -12.96 11.50
C ALA A 18 6.89 -13.35 10.01
N ASP A 19 6.18 -12.60 9.16
CA ASP A 19 6.03 -12.88 7.72
C ASP A 19 7.38 -12.94 6.96
N PRO A 20 8.33 -12.00 7.13
CA PRO A 20 9.66 -12.12 6.53
C PRO A 20 10.39 -13.42 6.88
N GLY A 21 10.17 -13.96 8.09
CA GLY A 21 10.80 -15.20 8.57
C GLY A 21 10.31 -16.45 7.84
N THR A 22 9.17 -16.38 7.14
CA THR A 22 8.62 -17.49 6.34
C THR A 22 8.90 -17.34 4.84
N THR A 23 9.63 -16.30 4.43
CA THR A 23 9.92 -15.98 3.03
C THR A 23 11.40 -16.17 2.69
N HIS A 24 11.75 -15.99 1.42
CA HIS A 24 13.15 -16.01 0.95
C HIS A 24 14.06 -14.99 1.66
N VAL A 25 13.49 -14.01 2.37
CA VAL A 25 14.24 -13.01 3.12
C VAL A 25 15.01 -13.65 4.28
N VAL A 26 14.54 -14.77 4.84
CA VAL A 26 15.21 -15.50 5.93
C VAL A 26 16.59 -16.03 5.54
N TYR A 27 16.84 -16.26 4.24
CA TYR A 27 18.16 -16.70 3.75
C TYR A 27 19.27 -15.66 3.96
N ALA A 28 18.91 -14.40 4.25
CA ALA A 28 19.86 -13.36 4.64
C ALA A 28 20.24 -13.39 6.14
N GLY A 29 19.66 -14.32 6.93
CA GLY A 29 19.85 -14.48 8.36
C GLY A 29 18.75 -13.85 9.20
N ASP A 30 18.50 -14.44 10.37
CA ASP A 30 17.57 -13.93 11.38
C ASP A 30 18.01 -12.56 11.88
N PHE A 31 17.05 -11.65 12.08
CA PHE A 31 17.28 -10.26 12.52
C PHE A 31 18.20 -9.45 11.58
N SER A 32 18.36 -9.87 10.33
CA SER A 32 19.16 -9.15 9.34
C SER A 32 18.54 -7.80 8.95
N VAL A 33 19.37 -6.90 8.39
CA VAL A 33 18.89 -5.65 7.79
C VAL A 33 17.82 -5.91 6.72
N ALA A 34 17.89 -7.04 6.01
CA ALA A 34 16.88 -7.44 5.03
C ALA A 34 15.52 -7.68 5.68
N MET A 35 15.50 -8.39 6.81
CA MET A 35 14.30 -8.67 7.59
C MET A 35 13.68 -7.38 8.13
N LEU A 36 14.50 -6.45 8.62
CA LEU A 36 14.04 -5.14 9.07
C LEU A 36 13.41 -4.32 7.93
N VAL A 37 14.09 -4.23 6.79
CA VAL A 37 13.57 -3.49 5.62
C VAL A 37 12.25 -4.10 5.12
N GLN A 38 12.15 -5.43 5.05
CA GLN A 38 10.90 -6.11 4.69
C GLN A 38 9.79 -5.86 5.71
N THR A 39 10.08 -5.93 7.01
CA THR A 39 9.10 -5.63 8.07
C THR A 39 8.56 -4.21 7.94
N VAL A 40 9.46 -3.22 7.77
CA VAL A 40 9.08 -1.82 7.59
C VAL A 40 8.28 -1.63 6.29
N HIS A 41 8.63 -2.35 5.21
CA HIS A 41 7.87 -2.35 3.97
C HIS A 41 6.43 -2.86 4.19
N LEU A 42 6.25 -3.99 4.88
CA LEU A 42 4.93 -4.55 5.17
C LEU A 42 4.08 -3.62 6.05
N LEU A 43 4.67 -3.03 7.09
CA LEU A 43 3.97 -2.07 7.94
C LEU A 43 3.54 -0.81 7.17
N SER A 44 4.45 -0.26 6.37
CA SER A 44 4.19 0.98 5.62
C SER A 44 3.18 0.78 4.49
N THR A 45 3.27 -0.33 3.75
CA THR A 45 2.30 -0.70 2.72
C THR A 45 0.93 -1.04 3.32
N GLY A 46 0.88 -1.77 4.43
CA GLY A 46 -0.37 -2.07 5.15
C GLY A 46 -1.06 -0.80 5.65
N LEU A 47 -0.32 0.15 6.21
CA LEU A 47 -0.86 1.45 6.63
C LEU A 47 -1.38 2.26 5.44
N TRP A 48 -0.62 2.32 4.35
CA TRP A 48 -1.04 3.03 3.13
C TRP A 48 -2.30 2.42 2.52
N ALA A 49 -2.29 1.11 2.27
CA ALA A 49 -3.42 0.38 1.71
C ALA A 49 -4.66 0.47 2.60
N GLY A 50 -4.49 0.34 3.92
CA GLY A 50 -5.54 0.49 4.90
C GLY A 50 -6.21 1.86 4.83
N VAL A 51 -5.43 2.95 4.72
CA VAL A 51 -6.01 4.29 4.55
C VAL A 51 -6.74 4.42 3.22
N VAL A 52 -6.20 3.90 2.12
CA VAL A 52 -6.88 3.94 0.80
C VAL A 52 -8.22 3.20 0.86
N VAL A 53 -8.24 1.96 1.34
CA VAL A 53 -9.45 1.14 1.45
C VAL A 53 -10.46 1.75 2.42
N PHE A 54 -10.00 2.23 3.59
CA PHE A 54 -10.87 2.88 4.57
C PHE A 54 -11.49 4.17 4.02
N THR A 55 -10.71 4.99 3.31
CA THR A 55 -11.23 6.19 2.64
C THR A 55 -12.15 5.85 1.47
N ALA A 56 -12.04 4.65 0.90
CA ALA A 56 -12.95 4.17 -0.12
C ALA A 56 -14.30 3.69 0.41
N TRP A 57 -14.34 3.28 1.67
CA TRP A 57 -15.47 2.60 2.27
C TRP A 57 -16.76 3.45 2.30
N PRO A 58 -17.92 2.89 1.89
CA PRO A 58 -19.20 3.62 1.87
C PRO A 58 -19.68 4.05 3.27
N LEU A 59 -19.47 3.23 4.30
CA LEU A 59 -19.92 3.53 5.67
C LEU A 59 -19.17 4.73 6.28
N ARG A 60 -18.03 5.16 5.72
CA ARG A 60 -17.30 6.35 6.21
C ARG A 60 -18.18 7.62 6.22
N ARG A 61 -19.16 7.71 5.32
CA ARG A 61 -20.06 8.86 5.21
C ARG A 61 -20.98 9.00 6.43
N GLN A 62 -21.23 7.91 7.14
CA GLN A 62 -22.07 7.90 8.35
C GLN A 62 -21.32 8.38 9.60
N PHE A 63 -19.99 8.32 9.61
CA PHE A 63 -19.16 8.67 10.77
C PHE A 63 -18.73 10.15 10.83
N VAL A 64 -19.01 10.93 9.79
CA VAL A 64 -18.62 12.34 9.72
C VAL A 64 -19.83 13.22 10.06
N ALA A 65 -20.13 13.34 11.34
CA ALA A 65 -21.30 14.08 11.83
C ALA A 65 -21.14 15.62 11.82
N THR A 66 -19.92 16.16 11.63
CA THR A 66 -19.66 17.60 11.56
C THR A 66 -18.58 17.98 10.53
N GLN A 67 -18.80 19.10 9.82
CA GLN A 67 -17.90 19.64 8.78
C GLN A 67 -16.46 19.90 9.28
N GLN A 68 -16.29 20.37 10.52
CA GLN A 68 -14.96 20.65 11.10
C GLN A 68 -14.20 19.39 11.54
N GLY A 69 -14.89 18.37 12.06
CA GLY A 69 -14.27 17.07 12.37
C GLY A 69 -13.80 16.34 11.10
N ALA A 70 -14.54 16.51 10.00
CA ALA A 70 -14.23 15.95 8.69
C ALA A 70 -12.87 16.42 8.13
N THR A 71 -12.62 17.72 8.19
CA THR A 71 -11.46 18.36 7.55
C THR A 71 -10.15 18.07 8.27
N GLN A 72 -10.16 18.13 9.61
CA GLN A 72 -8.99 17.81 10.43
C GLN A 72 -8.62 16.33 10.35
N HIS A 73 -9.62 15.42 10.41
CA HIS A 73 -9.39 13.98 10.28
C HIS A 73 -8.89 13.63 8.86
N SER A 74 -9.46 14.25 7.82
CA SER A 74 -9.02 14.06 6.43
C SER A 74 -7.57 14.50 6.19
N THR A 75 -7.15 15.61 6.81
CA THR A 75 -5.76 16.11 6.68
C THR A 75 -4.76 15.19 7.37
N ARG A 76 -5.08 14.71 8.57
CA ARG A 76 -4.23 13.75 9.30
C ARG A 76 -4.10 12.43 8.54
N LEU A 77 -5.22 11.85 8.08
CA LEU A 77 -5.21 10.62 7.27
C LEU A 77 -4.39 10.78 5.98
N SER A 78 -4.49 11.94 5.32
CA SER A 78 -3.73 12.21 4.09
C SER A 78 -2.23 12.31 4.36
N ARG A 79 -1.81 12.94 5.47
CA ARG A 79 -0.40 13.00 5.88
C ARG A 79 0.15 11.61 6.23
N VAL A 80 -0.62 10.82 6.97
CA VAL A 80 -0.25 9.44 7.33
C VAL A 80 -0.09 8.59 6.06
N ALA A 81 -1.05 8.65 5.13
CA ALA A 81 -0.96 7.94 3.86
C ALA A 81 0.23 8.38 3.01
N ALA A 82 0.53 9.68 2.97
CA ALA A 82 1.67 10.19 2.20
C ALA A 82 3.00 9.72 2.79
N LEU A 83 3.16 9.83 4.11
CA LEU A 83 4.40 9.39 4.79
C LEU A 83 4.58 7.88 4.69
N SER A 84 3.52 7.10 4.90
CA SER A 84 3.58 5.64 4.78
C SER A 84 3.91 5.21 3.35
N PHE A 85 3.36 5.89 2.35
CA PHE A 85 3.69 5.64 0.94
C PHE A 85 5.16 5.94 0.62
N LEU A 86 5.72 7.05 1.13
CA LEU A 86 7.14 7.38 0.92
C LEU A 86 8.07 6.32 1.54
N VAL A 87 7.76 5.87 2.75
CA VAL A 87 8.50 4.78 3.41
C VAL A 87 8.36 3.47 2.63
N ALA A 88 7.16 3.16 2.14
CA ALA A 88 6.91 1.98 1.32
C ALA A 88 7.71 1.99 0.01
N ILE A 89 7.84 3.15 -0.65
CA ILE A 89 8.69 3.31 -1.84
C ILE A 89 10.15 3.02 -1.49
N GLY A 90 10.70 3.70 -0.47
CA GLY A 90 12.12 3.55 -0.13
C GLY A 90 12.49 2.11 0.23
N THR A 91 11.68 1.48 1.07
CA THR A 91 11.88 0.07 1.45
C THR A 91 11.60 -0.88 0.28
N GLY A 92 10.63 -0.59 -0.58
CA GLY A 92 10.33 -1.37 -1.77
C GLY A 92 11.47 -1.36 -2.79
N ILE A 93 12.13 -0.21 -2.99
CA ILE A 93 13.33 -0.09 -3.82
C ILE A 93 14.47 -0.92 -3.24
N ALA A 94 14.71 -0.84 -1.92
CA ALA A 94 15.75 -1.63 -1.27
C ALA A 94 15.49 -3.14 -1.41
N ASN A 95 14.25 -3.60 -1.24
CA ASN A 95 13.87 -5.00 -1.44
C ASN A 95 14.02 -5.44 -2.90
N ALA A 96 13.59 -4.59 -3.86
CA ALA A 96 13.75 -4.86 -5.28
C ALA A 96 15.23 -4.98 -5.67
N TYR A 97 16.07 -4.04 -5.23
CA TYR A 97 17.52 -4.05 -5.50
C TYR A 97 18.18 -5.34 -4.99
N ARG A 98 17.82 -5.78 -3.78
CA ARG A 98 18.30 -7.05 -3.20
C ARG A 98 17.78 -8.25 -3.97
N GLY A 99 16.49 -8.30 -4.27
CA GLY A 99 15.88 -9.43 -4.99
C GLY A 99 16.37 -9.58 -6.43
N LEU A 100 16.84 -8.48 -7.03
CA LEU A 100 17.48 -8.41 -8.34
C LEU A 100 19.00 -8.66 -8.32
N GLY A 101 19.63 -8.76 -7.15
CA GLY A 101 21.07 -8.99 -7.04
C GLY A 101 21.93 -7.82 -7.54
N GLY A 102 21.40 -6.60 -7.52
CA GLY A 102 22.12 -5.40 -7.95
C GLY A 102 22.13 -5.14 -9.47
N SER A 103 21.40 -5.92 -10.28
CA SER A 103 21.29 -5.72 -11.73
C SER A 103 19.83 -5.69 -12.18
N LEU A 104 19.49 -4.88 -13.18
CA LEU A 104 18.14 -4.85 -13.76
C LEU A 104 17.90 -5.99 -14.77
N ALA A 105 18.95 -6.70 -15.18
CA ALA A 105 18.84 -7.79 -16.16
C ALA A 105 17.76 -8.85 -15.81
N PRO A 106 17.62 -9.27 -14.53
CA PRO A 106 16.64 -10.29 -14.17
C PRO A 106 15.16 -9.85 -14.19
N LEU A 107 14.87 -8.56 -14.47
CA LEU A 107 13.50 -8.06 -14.51
C LEU A 107 12.61 -8.76 -15.54
N THR A 108 13.20 -9.26 -16.62
CA THR A 108 12.45 -9.84 -17.75
C THR A 108 12.72 -11.33 -17.96
N THR A 109 13.65 -11.91 -17.20
CA THR A 109 14.11 -13.29 -17.41
C THR A 109 13.34 -14.32 -16.60
N GLY A 110 12.57 -13.90 -15.59
CA GLY A 110 11.87 -14.80 -14.68
C GLY A 110 10.53 -14.26 -14.19
N LEU A 111 9.68 -15.17 -13.69
CA LEU A 111 8.36 -14.85 -13.15
C LEU A 111 8.44 -13.77 -12.07
N TRP A 112 9.43 -13.85 -11.17
CA TRP A 112 9.63 -12.86 -10.10
C TRP A 112 9.79 -11.43 -10.65
N GLY A 113 10.62 -11.25 -11.69
CA GLY A 113 10.84 -9.95 -12.33
C GLY A 113 9.58 -9.41 -13.01
N TRP A 114 8.84 -10.26 -13.72
CA TRP A 114 7.56 -9.88 -14.32
C TRP A 114 6.51 -9.49 -13.29
N VAL A 115 6.36 -10.26 -12.20
CA VAL A 115 5.42 -9.93 -11.12
C VAL A 115 5.82 -8.61 -10.44
N LEU A 116 7.12 -8.35 -10.26
CA LEU A 116 7.61 -7.06 -9.76
C LEU A 116 7.21 -5.90 -10.69
N CYS A 117 7.42 -6.05 -12.00
CA CYS A 117 7.02 -5.05 -13.00
C CYS A 117 5.51 -4.78 -12.96
N VAL A 118 4.69 -5.83 -12.92
CA VAL A 118 3.22 -5.71 -12.83
C VAL A 118 2.81 -5.03 -11.53
N LYS A 119 3.45 -5.35 -10.39
CA LYS A 119 3.20 -4.70 -9.10
C LYS A 119 3.51 -3.20 -9.17
N VAL A 120 4.66 -2.83 -9.72
CA VAL A 120 5.05 -1.42 -9.88
C VAL A 120 4.05 -0.69 -10.77
N LEU A 121 3.67 -1.26 -11.91
CA LEU A 121 2.66 -0.69 -12.80
C LEU A 121 1.32 -0.51 -12.10
N ALA A 122 0.84 -1.53 -11.37
CA ALA A 122 -0.41 -1.47 -10.63
C ALA A 122 -0.39 -0.37 -9.56
N VAL A 123 0.71 -0.24 -8.80
CA VAL A 123 0.89 0.84 -7.82
C VAL A 123 0.86 2.22 -8.50
N THR A 124 1.54 2.38 -9.64
CA THR A 124 1.50 3.63 -10.41
C THR A 124 0.07 3.96 -10.87
N CYS A 125 -0.69 2.96 -11.33
CA CYS A 125 -2.10 3.14 -11.70
C CYS A 125 -2.96 3.56 -10.50
N VAL A 126 -2.77 2.96 -9.32
CA VAL A 126 -3.47 3.39 -8.08
C VAL A 126 -3.21 4.87 -7.83
N VAL A 127 -1.94 5.29 -7.84
CA VAL A 127 -1.56 6.68 -7.56
C VAL A 127 -2.14 7.64 -8.58
N ALA A 128 -2.07 7.29 -9.87
CA ALA A 128 -2.63 8.10 -10.94
C ALA A 128 -4.15 8.26 -10.80
N ILE A 129 -4.87 7.16 -10.58
CA ILE A 129 -6.32 7.17 -10.37
C ILE A 129 -6.68 8.01 -9.15
N SER A 130 -6.02 7.77 -8.00
CA SER A 130 -6.25 8.54 -6.78
C SER A 130 -5.99 10.04 -6.96
N ALA A 131 -4.98 10.42 -7.75
CA ALA A 131 -4.70 11.82 -8.07
C ALA A 131 -5.80 12.43 -8.95
N ILE A 132 -6.16 11.76 -10.05
CA ILE A 132 -7.23 12.20 -10.97
C ILE A 132 -8.55 12.34 -10.21
N ASN A 133 -8.90 11.37 -9.38
CA ASN A 133 -10.15 11.34 -8.63
C ASN A 133 -10.25 12.50 -7.62
N ARG A 134 -9.11 12.89 -7.00
CA ARG A 134 -9.06 14.03 -6.06
C ARG A 134 -9.00 15.39 -6.76
N LEU A 135 -8.29 15.50 -7.87
CA LEU A 135 -8.10 16.78 -8.57
C LEU A 135 -9.33 17.17 -9.39
N PHE A 136 -9.99 16.20 -10.04
CA PHE A 136 -11.10 16.46 -10.94
C PHE A 136 -12.45 16.10 -10.32
N ASN A 137 -12.66 14.83 -9.94
CA ASN A 137 -13.99 14.36 -9.54
C ASN A 137 -14.44 14.91 -8.18
N LYS A 138 -13.53 14.96 -7.19
CA LYS A 138 -13.85 15.57 -5.88
C LYS A 138 -14.19 17.05 -6.02
N LYS A 139 -13.51 17.77 -6.92
CA LYS A 139 -13.81 19.18 -7.21
C LYS A 139 -15.20 19.32 -7.84
N ARG A 140 -15.53 18.50 -8.85
CA ARG A 140 -16.88 18.48 -9.45
C ARG A 140 -18.00 18.15 -8.45
N VAL A 141 -17.73 17.25 -7.49
CA VAL A 141 -18.67 16.97 -6.39
C VAL A 141 -18.87 18.20 -5.50
N HIS A 142 -17.80 18.94 -5.21
CA HIS A 142 -17.88 20.19 -4.45
C HIS A 142 -18.67 21.27 -5.21
N ASP A 143 -18.53 21.30 -6.53
CA ASP A 143 -19.23 22.24 -7.42
C ASP A 143 -20.69 21.82 -7.74
N ALA A 144 -21.22 20.82 -7.01
CA ALA A 144 -22.60 20.30 -7.10
C ALA A 144 -23.02 19.75 -8.48
N ASP A 145 -22.06 19.27 -9.28
CA ASP A 145 -22.31 18.69 -10.61
C ASP A 145 -23.17 17.40 -10.54
N PRO A 146 -24.35 17.37 -11.21
CA PRO A 146 -25.23 16.20 -11.25
C PRO A 146 -24.51 14.97 -11.83
N GLY A 147 -24.32 13.93 -11.01
CA GLY A 147 -23.66 12.69 -11.43
C GLY A 147 -22.16 12.61 -11.11
N ALA A 148 -21.52 13.69 -10.67
CA ALA A 148 -20.11 13.64 -10.24
C ALA A 148 -19.89 12.70 -9.03
N LEU A 149 -20.91 12.56 -8.17
CA LEU A 149 -20.83 11.70 -6.98
C LEU A 149 -20.73 10.22 -7.33
N SER A 150 -21.51 9.75 -8.33
CA SER A 150 -21.48 8.33 -8.73
C SER A 150 -20.18 7.99 -9.43
N VAL A 151 -19.67 8.89 -10.27
CA VAL A 151 -18.34 8.78 -10.91
C VAL A 151 -17.25 8.73 -9.84
N PHE A 152 -17.26 9.65 -8.88
CA PHE A 152 -16.29 9.69 -7.78
C PHE A 152 -16.28 8.38 -6.97
N VAL A 153 -17.46 7.84 -6.64
CA VAL A 153 -17.58 6.57 -5.88
C VAL A 153 -17.10 5.38 -6.71
N ARG A 154 -17.40 5.32 -8.01
CA ARG A 154 -16.96 4.22 -8.89
C ARG A 154 -15.44 4.18 -9.01
N TRP A 155 -14.80 5.34 -9.18
CA TRP A 155 -13.33 5.43 -9.18
C TRP A 155 -12.74 5.02 -7.84
N LEU A 156 -13.36 5.44 -6.74
CA LEU A 156 -12.92 5.08 -5.41
C LEU A 156 -13.03 3.57 -5.12
N ALA A 157 -14.05 2.90 -5.68
CA ALA A 157 -14.15 1.43 -5.65
C ALA A 157 -13.05 0.78 -6.51
N ALA A 158 -12.77 1.33 -7.71
CA ALA A 158 -11.68 0.86 -8.55
C ALA A 158 -10.31 1.00 -7.88
N GLU A 159 -10.05 2.10 -7.15
CA GLU A 159 -8.85 2.29 -6.32
C GLU A 159 -8.71 1.17 -5.28
N ALA A 160 -9.80 0.82 -4.59
CA ALA A 160 -9.78 -0.26 -3.58
C ALA A 160 -9.55 -1.64 -4.20
N CYS A 161 -10.23 -1.97 -5.30
CA CYS A 161 -10.01 -3.23 -6.01
C CYS A 161 -8.56 -3.36 -6.51
N LEU A 162 -8.00 -2.28 -7.07
CA LEU A 162 -6.62 -2.27 -7.54
C LEU A 162 -5.62 -2.39 -6.38
N MET A 163 -5.93 -1.81 -5.21
CA MET A 163 -5.12 -2.00 -4.02
C MET A 163 -5.10 -3.46 -3.55
N ILE A 164 -6.25 -4.14 -3.57
CA ILE A 164 -6.33 -5.58 -3.25
C ILE A 164 -5.46 -6.38 -4.23
N PHE A 165 -5.52 -6.05 -5.53
CA PHE A 165 -4.67 -6.67 -6.54
C PHE A 165 -3.17 -6.46 -6.26
N VAL A 166 -2.76 -5.24 -5.87
CA VAL A 166 -1.37 -4.95 -5.47
C VAL A 166 -0.92 -5.81 -4.26
N ILE A 167 -1.80 -6.00 -3.27
CA ILE A 167 -1.51 -6.84 -2.09
C ILE A 167 -1.33 -8.31 -2.51
N ILE A 168 -2.16 -8.81 -3.42
CA ILE A 168 -2.02 -10.18 -3.96
C ILE A 168 -0.67 -10.34 -4.65
N LEU A 169 -0.28 -9.41 -5.53
CA LEU A 169 1.04 -9.45 -6.19
C LEU A 169 2.20 -9.38 -5.19
N ALA A 170 2.07 -8.57 -4.14
CA ALA A 170 3.07 -8.49 -3.08
C ALA A 170 3.22 -9.83 -2.33
N SER A 171 2.11 -10.51 -2.04
CA SER A 171 2.12 -11.84 -1.42
C SER A 171 2.78 -12.88 -2.34
N VAL A 172 2.46 -12.88 -3.63
CA VAL A 172 3.11 -13.76 -4.63
C VAL A 172 4.62 -13.52 -4.68
N LEU A 173 5.06 -12.26 -4.69
CA LEU A 173 6.48 -11.91 -4.67
C LEU A 173 7.19 -12.41 -3.41
N GLY A 174 6.59 -12.24 -2.23
CA GLY A 174 7.17 -12.70 -0.96
C GLY A 174 7.39 -14.21 -0.92
N HIS A 175 6.48 -14.99 -1.50
CA HIS A 175 6.53 -16.45 -1.50
C HIS A 175 7.23 -17.07 -2.73
N SER A 176 7.72 -16.23 -3.65
CA SER A 176 8.47 -16.69 -4.83
C SER A 176 9.98 -16.52 -4.63
N MET A 177 10.77 -17.30 -5.37
CA MET A 177 12.22 -17.20 -5.35
C MET A 177 12.67 -15.89 -6.03
N PRO A 178 13.57 -15.10 -5.42
CA PRO A 178 14.12 -13.90 -6.05
C PRO A 178 14.84 -14.22 -7.35
N ALA A 179 14.80 -13.27 -8.28
CA ALA A 179 15.44 -13.42 -9.58
C ALA A 179 16.97 -13.49 -9.52
N ALA A 180 17.59 -13.13 -8.39
CA ALA A 180 19.03 -13.26 -8.17
C ALA A 180 19.49 -14.69 -7.79
N VAL A 181 18.58 -15.57 -7.38
CA VAL A 181 18.89 -16.92 -6.87
C VAL A 181 18.16 -18.04 -7.61
N GLY A 182 17.23 -17.71 -8.52
CA GLY A 182 16.56 -18.65 -9.41
C GLY A 182 16.94 -18.41 -10.86
#